data_AF-A0A533XWS0-F1
#
_entry.id   AF-A0A533XWS0-F1
#
_cell.length_a   1.000
_cell.length_b   1.000
_cell.length_c   1.000
_cell.angle_alpha   90.00
_cell.angle_beta   90.00
_cell.angle_gamma   90.00
#
_symmetry.space_group_name_H-M   'P 1'
#
loop_
_entity.id
_entity.type
_entity.pdbx_description
1 polymer ?
#
loop_
_entity_poly.entity_id
_entity_poly.type
_entity_poly.pdbx_seq_one_letter_code
_entity_poly.pdbx_strand_id
1 'polypeptide(L)'
;MGYAVDTGENLYSVNLTSASATLIGNTNTGLFLEGLAISPGGGLFGTADSGNLYSINKSTGAATLIGDTGLGDIEGLDYNVAILLGTDLNTSTTTFYSINTTTATPTAVVSTGKGITRAMAVQNPTTAYITIDTPVYQGRSLVSVNLTTGANTFLGTLSQSIGAMDFDPLSETLYGLTSTGDDVIINQADGSLTLVGNTGGQFWLDLTIPTIPAAPAVPEPSSLLLLGSGLAGLAAWRRRQAA
;
A
#
# COMPACT_ATOMS: atom_id res chain seq x y z
N MET A 1 8.33 7.90 0.60
CA MET A 1 8.73 6.50 0.26
C MET A 1 7.50 5.65 0.52
N GLY A 2 7.00 4.94 -0.48
CA GLY A 2 5.88 4.01 -0.33
C GLY A 2 6.32 2.55 -0.46
N TYR A 3 5.38 1.64 -0.23
CA TYR A 3 5.49 0.22 -0.57
C TYR A 3 4.50 -0.09 -1.68
N ALA A 4 4.88 -0.95 -2.63
CA ALA A 4 4.00 -1.35 -3.72
C ALA A 4 4.14 -2.83 -4.04
N VAL A 5 3.09 -3.42 -4.61
CA VAL A 5 3.05 -4.83 -5.03
C VAL A 5 2.77 -4.96 -6.53
N ASP A 6 3.30 -6.02 -7.14
CA ASP A 6 3.16 -6.31 -8.58
C ASP A 6 2.54 -7.70 -8.85
N THR A 7 2.29 -7.98 -10.13
CA THR A 7 1.79 -9.29 -10.61
C THR A 7 2.79 -10.44 -10.48
N GLY A 8 4.03 -10.15 -10.11
CA GLY A 8 5.10 -11.13 -9.90
C GLY A 8 5.22 -11.60 -8.46
N GLU A 9 4.23 -11.30 -7.61
CA GLU A 9 4.22 -11.61 -6.17
C GLU A 9 5.35 -10.88 -5.42
N ASN A 10 5.72 -9.67 -5.84
CA ASN A 10 6.84 -8.97 -5.25
C ASN A 10 6.39 -7.74 -4.47
N LEU A 11 7.05 -7.51 -3.32
CA LEU A 11 6.99 -6.28 -2.57
C LEU A 11 8.18 -5.37 -2.94
N TYR A 12 7.89 -4.10 -3.18
CA TYR A 12 8.89 -3.06 -3.46
C TYR A 12 8.80 -1.92 -2.47
N SER A 13 9.90 -1.20 -2.32
CA SER A 13 9.89 0.20 -1.88
C SER A 13 9.90 1.11 -3.11
N VAL A 14 9.13 2.20 -3.07
CA VAL A 14 9.03 3.16 -4.19
C VAL A 14 9.31 4.58 -3.71
N ASN A 15 10.32 5.21 -4.30
CA ASN A 15 10.61 6.62 -4.09
C ASN A 15 9.73 7.47 -5.00
N LEU A 16 8.62 7.95 -4.46
CA LEU A 16 7.62 8.77 -5.16
C LEU A 16 8.10 10.17 -5.56
N THR A 17 9.32 10.56 -5.19
CA THR A 17 9.93 11.83 -5.65
C THR A 17 10.86 11.64 -6.85
N SER A 18 11.37 10.42 -7.04
CA SER A 18 12.33 10.10 -8.09
C SER A 18 11.85 8.95 -9.00
N ALA A 19 10.61 8.49 -8.83
CA ALA A 19 10.04 7.31 -9.47
C ALA A 19 10.96 6.07 -9.45
N SER A 20 11.67 5.83 -8.33
CA SER A 20 12.62 4.71 -8.24
C SER A 20 12.01 3.57 -7.41
N ALA A 21 11.80 2.41 -8.02
CA ALA A 21 11.40 1.20 -7.33
C ALA A 21 12.61 0.32 -6.96
N THR A 22 12.60 -0.26 -5.76
CA THR A 22 13.60 -1.21 -5.29
C THR A 22 12.91 -2.44 -4.72
N LEU A 23 13.22 -3.61 -5.28
CA LEU A 23 12.68 -4.90 -4.82
C LEU A 23 13.10 -5.16 -3.38
N ILE A 24 12.12 -5.50 -2.53
CA ILE A 24 12.35 -5.94 -1.15
C ILE A 24 12.40 -7.47 -1.11
N GLY A 25 11.43 -8.12 -1.74
CA GLY A 25 11.36 -9.58 -1.81
C GLY A 25 9.99 -10.08 -2.24
N ASN A 26 9.84 -11.39 -2.31
CA ASN A 26 8.62 -12.03 -2.78
C ASN A 26 7.64 -12.31 -1.63
N THR A 27 6.34 -12.18 -1.87
CA THR A 27 5.27 -12.44 -0.90
C THR A 27 5.13 -13.92 -0.58
N ASN A 28 5.56 -14.80 -1.48
CA ASN A 28 5.51 -16.26 -1.38
C ASN A 28 4.10 -16.79 -1.05
N THR A 29 3.10 -16.11 -1.58
CA THR A 29 1.68 -16.44 -1.40
C THR A 29 1.19 -17.46 -2.43
N GLY A 30 1.88 -17.58 -3.57
CA GLY A 30 1.41 -18.33 -4.74
C GLY A 30 0.25 -17.62 -5.47
N LEU A 31 0.00 -16.37 -5.10
CA LEU A 31 -1.04 -15.45 -5.58
C LEU A 31 -0.44 -14.04 -5.53
N PHE A 32 -0.72 -13.16 -6.48
CA PHE A 32 -0.37 -11.75 -6.32
C PHE A 32 -1.32 -11.06 -5.34
N LEU A 33 -0.86 -9.97 -4.74
CA LEU A 33 -1.66 -9.16 -3.83
C LEU A 33 -2.24 -7.97 -4.60
N GLU A 34 -3.55 -7.84 -4.56
CA GLU A 34 -4.35 -6.81 -5.23
C GLU A 34 -4.53 -5.56 -4.39
N GLY A 35 -4.52 -5.69 -3.06
CA GLY A 35 -4.57 -4.56 -2.13
C GLY A 35 -3.38 -4.55 -1.18
N LEU A 36 -2.96 -3.37 -0.75
CA LEU A 36 -1.82 -3.15 0.15
C LEU A 36 -2.05 -1.93 1.04
N ALA A 37 -1.95 -2.10 2.35
CA ALA A 37 -2.16 -1.01 3.30
C ALA A 37 -1.19 -1.07 4.47
N ILE A 38 -0.56 0.06 4.80
CA ILE A 38 0.27 0.19 6.00
C ILE A 38 -0.51 0.83 7.13
N SER A 39 -0.55 0.15 8.29
CA SER A 39 -1.19 0.68 9.48
C SER A 39 -0.42 1.87 10.05
N PRO A 40 -1.06 2.75 10.85
CA PRO A 40 -0.34 3.79 11.57
C PRO A 40 0.73 3.25 12.52
N GLY A 41 0.60 2.01 12.99
CA GLY A 41 1.62 1.32 13.78
C GLY A 41 2.78 0.76 12.94
N GLY A 42 2.72 0.88 11.62
CA GLY A 42 3.72 0.41 10.67
C GLY A 42 3.59 -1.07 10.27
N GLY A 43 2.51 -1.75 10.63
CA GLY A 43 2.22 -3.10 10.14
C GLY A 43 1.74 -3.05 8.69
N LEU A 44 2.27 -3.91 7.81
CA LEU A 44 1.88 -3.96 6.41
C LEU A 44 0.91 -5.13 6.19
N PHE A 45 -0.20 -4.85 5.52
CA PHE A 45 -1.23 -5.82 5.20
C PHE A 45 -1.48 -5.82 3.70
N GLY A 46 -1.93 -6.94 3.16
CA GLY A 46 -2.39 -7.00 1.78
C GLY A 46 -3.46 -8.05 1.57
N THR A 47 -4.20 -7.90 0.49
CA THR A 47 -5.30 -8.78 0.08
C THR A 47 -4.99 -9.40 -1.26
N ALA A 48 -5.34 -10.67 -1.46
CA ALA A 48 -5.27 -11.32 -2.77
C ALA A 48 -6.63 -11.28 -3.48
N ASP A 49 -6.64 -11.60 -4.78
CA ASP A 49 -7.85 -11.76 -5.62
C ASP A 49 -8.90 -12.74 -5.03
N SER A 50 -8.43 -13.71 -4.25
CA SER A 50 -9.27 -14.66 -3.50
C SER A 50 -10.00 -14.06 -2.29
N GLY A 51 -9.61 -12.86 -1.83
CA GLY A 51 -10.12 -12.25 -0.60
C GLY A 51 -9.39 -12.65 0.66
N ASN A 52 -8.29 -13.41 0.54
CA ASN A 52 -7.41 -13.70 1.66
C ASN A 52 -6.68 -12.44 2.13
N LEU A 53 -6.71 -12.19 3.43
CA LEU A 53 -5.94 -11.13 4.10
C LEU A 53 -4.61 -11.70 4.61
N TYR A 54 -3.54 -10.98 4.35
CA TYR A 54 -2.18 -11.30 4.78
C TYR A 54 -1.56 -10.18 5.61
N SER A 55 -0.67 -10.55 6.54
CA SER A 55 0.33 -9.64 7.10
C SER A 55 1.64 -9.82 6.34
N ILE A 56 2.43 -8.76 6.17
CA ILE A 56 3.61 -8.77 5.30
C ILE A 56 4.83 -8.25 6.05
N ASN A 57 5.93 -9.01 5.99
CA ASN A 57 7.22 -8.57 6.52
C ASN A 57 7.88 -7.59 5.56
N LYS A 58 7.90 -6.30 5.92
CA LYS A 58 8.47 -5.21 5.11
C LYS A 58 9.97 -5.32 4.83
N SER A 59 10.70 -6.17 5.54
CA SER A 59 12.15 -6.38 5.32
C SER A 59 12.45 -7.51 4.35
N THR A 60 11.54 -8.46 4.18
CA THR A 60 11.75 -9.66 3.35
C THR A 60 10.71 -9.84 2.26
N GLY A 61 9.61 -9.10 2.29
CA GLY A 61 8.44 -9.29 1.43
C GLY A 61 7.53 -10.44 1.85
N ALA A 62 8.01 -11.39 2.67
CA ALA A 62 7.25 -12.61 2.99
C ALA A 62 5.91 -12.32 3.68
N ALA A 63 4.83 -12.88 3.14
CA ALA A 63 3.49 -12.74 3.67
C ALA A 63 3.11 -13.91 4.59
N THR A 64 2.22 -13.66 5.54
CA THR A 64 1.64 -14.66 6.44
C THR A 64 0.12 -14.50 6.42
N LEU A 65 -0.58 -15.58 6.05
CA LEU A 65 -2.04 -15.60 5.97
C LEU A 65 -2.67 -15.34 7.34
N ILE A 66 -3.63 -14.43 7.37
CA ILE A 66 -4.46 -14.12 8.54
C ILE A 66 -5.78 -14.88 8.45
N GLY A 67 -6.45 -14.81 7.29
CA GLY A 67 -7.70 -15.52 7.04
C GLY A 67 -8.37 -15.06 5.75
N ASP A 68 -9.47 -15.73 5.41
CA ASP A 68 -10.33 -15.40 4.28
C ASP A 68 -11.40 -14.38 4.72
N THR A 69 -11.54 -13.29 3.97
CA THR A 69 -12.57 -12.27 4.23
C THR A 69 -13.96 -12.69 3.76
N GLY A 70 -14.05 -13.61 2.80
CA GLY A 70 -15.28 -13.96 2.10
C GLY A 70 -15.80 -12.88 1.14
N LEU A 71 -15.04 -11.81 0.90
CA LEU A 71 -15.39 -10.71 0.00
C LEU A 71 -14.79 -10.87 -1.42
N GLY A 72 -14.05 -11.93 -1.72
CA GLY A 72 -13.40 -12.08 -3.03
C GLY A 72 -12.35 -11.00 -3.29
N ASP A 73 -12.27 -10.51 -4.52
CA ASP A 73 -11.20 -9.63 -5.00
C ASP A 73 -11.26 -8.22 -4.38
N ILE A 74 -10.32 -7.93 -3.48
CA ILE A 74 -10.18 -6.63 -2.81
C ILE A 74 -8.98 -5.88 -3.39
N GLU A 75 -9.25 -4.97 -4.34
CA GLU A 75 -8.24 -4.08 -4.97
C GLU A 75 -8.08 -2.74 -4.21
N GLY A 76 -9.15 -2.22 -3.59
CA GLY A 76 -9.05 -0.98 -2.80
C GLY A 76 -8.77 -1.30 -1.34
N LEU A 77 -7.56 -1.03 -0.82
CA LEU A 77 -7.21 -1.31 0.56
C LEU A 77 -6.43 -0.13 1.19
N ASP A 78 -6.91 0.43 2.30
CA ASP A 78 -6.18 1.50 3.00
C ASP A 78 -6.66 1.69 4.45
N TYR A 79 -5.88 2.37 5.29
CA TYR A 79 -6.22 2.67 6.67
C TYR A 79 -6.97 4.00 6.84
N ASN A 80 -8.18 3.91 7.38
CA ASN A 80 -8.84 5.05 8.00
C ASN A 80 -8.58 5.05 9.51
N VAL A 81 -7.63 5.87 9.95
CA VAL A 81 -7.16 5.89 11.34
C VAL A 81 -6.72 4.49 11.76
N ALA A 82 -7.45 3.79 12.63
CA ALA A 82 -7.08 2.46 13.12
C ALA A 82 -7.80 1.33 12.37
N ILE A 83 -8.64 1.66 11.39
CA ILE A 83 -9.51 0.72 10.70
C ILE A 83 -8.95 0.45 9.31
N LEU A 84 -8.65 -0.81 9.02
CA LEU A 84 -8.36 -1.25 7.67
C LEU A 84 -9.67 -1.26 6.87
N LEU A 85 -9.74 -0.44 5.83
CA LEU A 85 -10.85 -0.41 4.90
C LEU A 85 -10.49 -1.21 3.65
N GLY A 86 -11.46 -1.94 3.11
CA GLY A 86 -11.37 -2.68 1.85
C GLY A 86 -12.61 -2.49 0.97
N THR A 87 -12.46 -2.59 -0.36
CA THR A 87 -13.58 -2.61 -1.31
C THR A 87 -13.51 -3.83 -2.23
N ASP A 88 -14.61 -4.57 -2.36
CA ASP A 88 -14.75 -5.72 -3.27
C ASP A 88 -15.09 -5.28 -4.70
N LEU A 89 -14.26 -5.74 -5.63
CA LEU A 89 -14.31 -5.51 -7.06
C LEU A 89 -15.42 -6.28 -7.79
N ASN A 90 -15.85 -7.41 -7.24
CA ASN A 90 -16.83 -8.31 -7.87
C ASN A 90 -18.25 -7.75 -7.82
N THR A 91 -18.43 -6.57 -7.24
CA THR A 91 -19.73 -5.91 -7.09
C THR A 91 -19.84 -4.73 -8.06
N SER A 92 -21.02 -4.56 -8.67
CA SER A 92 -21.32 -3.39 -9.51
C SER A 92 -21.46 -2.07 -8.71
N THR A 93 -21.30 -2.13 -7.40
CA THR A 93 -21.48 -1.02 -6.46
C THR A 93 -20.39 -1.04 -5.41
N THR A 94 -19.57 0.00 -5.35
CA THR A 94 -18.51 0.09 -4.36
C THR A 94 -19.09 0.13 -2.95
N THR A 95 -18.72 -0.85 -2.13
CA THR A 95 -19.01 -0.91 -0.71
C THR A 95 -17.70 -0.95 0.05
N PHE A 96 -17.54 -0.07 1.02
CA PHE A 96 -16.42 -0.04 1.93
C PHE A 96 -16.71 -0.97 3.11
N TYR A 97 -15.78 -1.85 3.39
CA TYR A 97 -15.81 -2.76 4.53
C TYR A 97 -14.69 -2.41 5.48
N SER A 98 -14.96 -2.41 6.78
CA SER A 98 -13.88 -2.52 7.76
C SER A 98 -13.49 -3.99 7.88
N ILE A 99 -12.20 -4.27 7.88
CA ILE A 99 -11.67 -5.64 7.93
C ILE A 99 -10.88 -5.82 9.23
N ASN A 100 -11.26 -6.82 10.02
CA ASN A 100 -10.54 -7.16 11.24
C ASN A 100 -9.19 -7.80 10.89
N THR A 101 -8.08 -7.16 11.24
CA THR A 101 -6.73 -7.62 10.90
C THR A 101 -6.25 -8.84 11.68
N THR A 102 -7.04 -9.36 12.62
CA THR A 102 -6.72 -10.58 13.37
C THR A 102 -7.54 -11.77 12.88
N THR A 103 -8.76 -11.53 12.39
CA THR A 103 -9.71 -12.60 12.01
C THR A 103 -10.12 -12.55 10.54
N ALA A 104 -9.62 -11.58 9.77
CA ALA A 104 -10.04 -11.25 8.40
C ALA A 104 -11.55 -10.94 8.25
N THR A 105 -12.31 -10.82 9.35
CA THR A 105 -13.76 -10.66 9.29
C THR A 105 -14.15 -9.27 8.79
N PRO A 106 -14.93 -9.14 7.70
CA PRO A 106 -15.39 -7.86 7.19
C PRO A 106 -16.66 -7.38 7.90
N THR A 107 -16.86 -6.06 7.95
CA THR A 107 -18.12 -5.42 8.34
C THR A 107 -18.40 -4.27 7.39
N ALA A 108 -19.56 -4.27 6.73
CA ALA A 108 -19.93 -3.19 5.81
C ALA A 108 -20.03 -1.86 6.57
N VAL A 109 -19.40 -0.81 6.02
CA VAL A 109 -19.38 0.54 6.59
C VAL A 109 -20.33 1.43 5.82
N VAL A 110 -20.12 1.56 4.50
CA VAL A 110 -20.90 2.44 3.64
C VAL A 110 -20.81 2.00 2.17
N SER A 111 -21.85 2.28 1.39
CA SER A 111 -21.85 2.02 -0.06
C SER A 111 -22.04 3.32 -0.83
N THR A 112 -21.35 3.45 -1.97
CA THR A 112 -21.51 4.58 -2.89
C THR A 112 -22.73 4.42 -3.79
N GLY A 113 -23.27 3.20 -3.88
CA GLY A 113 -24.30 2.81 -4.84
C GLY A 113 -23.84 2.86 -6.30
N LYS A 114 -22.53 3.00 -6.59
CA LYS A 114 -21.99 3.20 -7.94
C LYS A 114 -20.61 2.60 -8.13
N GLY A 115 -20.42 1.94 -9.29
CA GLY A 115 -19.11 1.63 -9.87
C GLY A 115 -18.34 0.52 -9.17
N ILE A 116 -17.39 -0.05 -9.90
CA ILE A 116 -16.36 -0.97 -9.41
C ILE A 116 -15.14 -0.13 -9.05
N THR A 117 -14.59 -0.29 -7.83
CA THR A 117 -13.37 0.41 -7.40
C THR A 117 -12.13 -0.36 -7.81
N ARG A 118 -11.10 0.36 -8.27
CA ARG A 118 -9.81 -0.20 -8.73
C ARG A 118 -8.62 0.17 -7.85
N ALA A 119 -8.69 1.33 -7.23
CA ALA A 119 -7.69 1.80 -6.28
C ALA A 119 -8.36 2.74 -5.29
N MET A 120 -7.85 2.80 -4.07
CA MET A 120 -8.41 3.61 -2.99
C MET A 120 -7.28 4.30 -2.21
N ALA A 121 -7.50 5.56 -1.85
CA ALA A 121 -6.62 6.30 -0.95
C ALA A 121 -7.47 7.09 0.05
N VAL A 122 -7.26 6.88 1.35
CA VAL A 122 -7.94 7.61 2.42
C VAL A 122 -7.17 8.89 2.70
N GLN A 123 -7.81 10.03 2.44
CA GLN A 123 -7.21 11.34 2.72
C GLN A 123 -7.30 11.69 4.20
N ASN A 124 -8.46 11.44 4.79
CA ASN A 124 -8.81 11.83 6.15
C ASN A 124 -10.01 10.98 6.63
N PRO A 125 -10.42 11.08 7.91
CA PRO A 125 -11.44 10.17 8.45
C PRO A 125 -12.79 10.17 7.75
N THR A 126 -13.11 11.20 6.98
CA THR A 126 -14.38 11.33 6.26
C THR A 126 -14.24 11.22 4.75
N THR A 127 -13.03 11.24 4.18
CA THR A 127 -12.83 11.37 2.73
C THR A 127 -11.86 10.33 2.23
N ALA A 128 -12.29 9.55 1.24
CA ALA A 128 -11.43 8.71 0.42
C ALA A 128 -11.53 9.12 -1.06
N TYR A 129 -10.45 8.95 -1.79
CA TYR A 129 -10.43 8.97 -3.25
C TYR A 129 -10.47 7.53 -3.75
N ILE A 130 -11.30 7.29 -4.76
CA ILE A 130 -11.34 6.00 -5.46
C ILE A 130 -11.23 6.21 -6.95
N THR A 131 -10.67 5.23 -7.64
CA THR A 131 -10.77 5.11 -9.09
C THR A 131 -11.85 4.10 -9.42
N ILE A 132 -12.73 4.42 -10.38
CA ILE A 132 -13.83 3.54 -10.77
C ILE A 132 -13.98 3.34 -12.28
N ASP A 133 -14.51 2.18 -12.66
CA ASP A 133 -14.72 1.80 -14.06
C ASP A 133 -15.97 2.44 -14.72
N THR A 134 -15.97 2.45 -16.06
CA THR A 134 -17.15 2.65 -16.92
C THR A 134 -18.24 1.61 -16.59
N PRO A 135 -19.54 1.96 -16.64
CA PRO A 135 -20.16 2.94 -17.54
C PRO A 135 -20.57 4.27 -16.89
N VAL A 136 -20.25 4.50 -15.62
CA VAL A 136 -20.85 5.62 -14.86
C VAL A 136 -20.35 7.00 -15.31
N TYR A 137 -19.12 7.11 -15.83
CA TYR A 137 -18.45 8.41 -16.10
C TYR A 137 -17.59 8.48 -17.39
N GLN A 138 -17.84 7.64 -18.41
CA GLN A 138 -17.16 7.70 -19.73
C GLN A 138 -15.61 7.58 -19.68
N GLY A 139 -15.09 6.72 -18.80
CA GLY A 139 -13.67 6.38 -18.67
C GLY A 139 -13.36 5.95 -17.24
N ARG A 140 -12.13 5.49 -16.96
CA ARG A 140 -11.67 5.30 -15.58
C ARG A 140 -11.65 6.67 -14.90
N SER A 141 -12.34 6.80 -13.78
CA SER A 141 -12.69 8.10 -13.19
C SER A 141 -12.20 8.24 -11.77
N LEU A 142 -11.71 9.42 -11.42
CA LEU A 142 -11.42 9.79 -10.05
C LEU A 142 -12.69 10.31 -9.37
N VAL A 143 -12.98 9.78 -8.20
CA VAL A 143 -14.16 10.13 -7.40
C VAL A 143 -13.75 10.32 -5.95
N SER A 144 -14.24 11.38 -5.31
CA SER A 144 -14.18 11.49 -3.85
C SER A 144 -15.42 10.87 -3.23
N VAL A 145 -15.24 10.20 -2.09
CA VAL A 145 -16.30 9.52 -1.34
C VAL A 145 -16.28 10.00 0.10
N ASN A 146 -17.45 10.38 0.61
CA ASN A 146 -17.65 10.60 2.03
C ASN A 146 -17.86 9.26 2.75
N LEU A 147 -16.89 8.85 3.57
CA LEU A 147 -16.86 7.55 4.26
C LEU A 147 -17.97 7.37 5.31
N THR A 148 -18.69 8.42 5.68
CA THR A 148 -19.81 8.36 6.64
C THR A 148 -21.16 8.21 5.95
N THR A 149 -21.32 8.78 4.75
CA THR A 149 -22.63 8.89 4.06
C THR A 149 -22.69 8.13 2.74
N GLY A 150 -21.55 7.78 2.15
CA GLY A 150 -21.46 7.17 0.82
C GLY A 150 -21.66 8.16 -0.32
N ALA A 151 -21.92 9.44 0.01
CA ALA A 151 -22.03 10.50 -0.96
C ALA A 151 -20.72 10.59 -1.75
N ASN A 152 -20.82 10.60 -3.08
CA ASN A 152 -19.68 10.59 -3.98
C ASN A 152 -19.75 11.77 -4.96
N THR A 153 -18.58 12.34 -5.26
CA THR A 153 -18.41 13.44 -6.21
C THR A 153 -17.44 13.02 -7.30
N PHE A 154 -17.86 13.09 -8.55
CA PHE A 154 -16.97 12.91 -9.69
C PHE A 154 -16.01 14.09 -9.79
N LEU A 155 -14.71 13.80 -9.87
CA LEU A 155 -13.66 14.81 -9.94
C LEU A 155 -13.14 14.94 -11.37
N GLY A 156 -12.91 13.82 -12.05
CA GLY A 156 -12.53 13.85 -13.46
C GLY A 156 -12.25 12.48 -14.06
N THR A 157 -12.07 12.46 -15.38
CA THR A 157 -11.68 11.26 -16.12
C THR A 157 -10.16 11.20 -16.19
N LEU A 158 -9.60 10.07 -15.75
CA LEU A 158 -8.16 9.84 -15.76
C LEU A 158 -7.70 9.58 -17.20
N SER A 159 -6.60 10.21 -17.61
CA SER A 159 -6.03 10.02 -18.95
C SER A 159 -5.30 8.68 -19.11
N GLN A 160 -5.03 7.99 -18.00
CA GLN A 160 -4.39 6.67 -17.93
C GLN A 160 -5.02 5.83 -16.82
N SER A 161 -4.88 4.51 -16.89
CA SER A 161 -5.29 3.62 -15.80
C SER A 161 -4.34 3.75 -14.63
N ILE A 162 -4.89 4.03 -13.44
CA ILE A 162 -4.18 3.99 -12.16
C ILE A 162 -4.52 2.64 -11.53
N GLY A 163 -3.50 1.79 -11.39
CA GLY A 163 -3.62 0.48 -10.71
C GLY A 163 -3.45 0.65 -9.21
N ALA A 164 -2.47 1.44 -8.81
CA ALA A 164 -2.12 1.65 -7.41
C ALA A 164 -2.19 3.14 -7.06
N MET A 165 -2.70 3.50 -5.88
CA MET A 165 -2.84 4.91 -5.48
C MET A 165 -2.78 5.05 -3.96
N ASP A 166 -2.09 6.07 -3.46
CA ASP A 166 -2.19 6.44 -2.05
C ASP A 166 -1.95 7.94 -1.83
N PHE A 167 -2.47 8.46 -0.72
CA PHE A 167 -2.36 9.84 -0.30
C PHE A 167 -1.23 10.00 0.71
N ASP A 168 -0.26 10.87 0.42
CA ASP A 168 0.74 11.29 1.38
C ASP A 168 0.18 12.46 2.23
N PRO A 169 -0.16 12.23 3.51
CA PRO A 169 -0.71 13.29 4.36
C PRO A 169 0.33 14.34 4.77
N LEU A 170 1.62 14.09 4.59
CA LEU A 170 2.67 15.06 4.93
C LEU A 170 2.84 16.11 3.83
N SER A 171 2.75 15.68 2.57
CA SER A 171 2.85 16.57 1.41
C SER A 171 1.49 16.93 0.80
N GLU A 172 0.40 16.44 1.40
CA GLU A 172 -0.98 16.56 0.89
C GLU A 172 -1.11 16.15 -0.59
N THR A 173 -0.35 15.15 -1.01
CA THR A 173 -0.22 14.76 -2.41
C THR A 173 -0.81 13.37 -2.63
N LEU A 174 -1.71 13.26 -3.62
CA LEU A 174 -2.23 11.98 -4.09
C LEU A 174 -1.30 11.42 -5.17
N TYR A 175 -0.60 10.33 -4.87
CA TYR A 175 0.26 9.64 -5.82
C TYR A 175 -0.47 8.47 -6.44
N GLY A 176 -0.20 8.20 -7.71
CA GLY A 176 -0.69 7.03 -8.42
C GLY A 176 0.42 6.36 -9.22
N LEU A 177 0.34 5.05 -9.36
CA LEU A 177 1.15 4.29 -10.29
C LEU A 177 0.26 3.75 -11.40
N THR A 178 0.68 4.01 -12.63
CA THR A 178 -0.05 3.58 -13.82
C THR A 178 0.28 2.14 -14.20
N SER A 179 -0.55 1.57 -15.08
CA SER A 179 -0.31 0.24 -15.66
C SER A 179 0.96 0.14 -16.51
N THR A 180 1.59 1.26 -16.86
CA THR A 180 2.84 1.34 -17.63
C THR A 180 4.05 1.65 -16.74
N GLY A 181 3.86 1.66 -15.42
CA GLY A 181 4.92 1.95 -14.44
C GLY A 181 5.23 3.44 -14.27
N ASP A 182 4.45 4.34 -14.84
CA ASP A 182 4.60 5.78 -14.53
C ASP A 182 4.13 6.06 -13.11
N ASP A 183 4.96 6.79 -12.37
CA ASP A 183 4.62 7.46 -11.11
C ASP A 183 4.08 8.85 -11.43
N VAL A 184 2.89 9.15 -10.96
CA VAL A 184 2.15 10.37 -11.26
C VAL A 184 1.58 11.00 -10.00
N ILE A 185 1.49 12.33 -9.99
CA ILE A 185 0.66 13.08 -9.06
C ILE A 185 -0.73 13.24 -9.68
N ILE A 186 -1.76 12.88 -8.92
CA ILE A 186 -3.16 13.00 -9.32
C ILE A 186 -3.74 14.28 -8.70
N ASN A 187 -4.22 15.18 -9.54
CA ASN A 187 -4.90 16.38 -9.07
C ASN A 187 -6.28 16.02 -8.49
N GLN A 188 -6.48 16.31 -7.21
CA GLN A 188 -7.69 15.96 -6.47
C GLN A 188 -8.92 16.77 -6.84
N ALA A 189 -8.77 17.86 -7.60
CA ALA A 189 -9.89 18.69 -8.04
C ALA A 189 -10.49 18.22 -9.37
N ASP A 190 -9.65 17.68 -10.28
CA ASP A 190 -10.05 17.41 -11.66
C ASP A 190 -9.51 16.09 -12.25
N GLY A 191 -8.78 15.28 -11.48
CA GLY A 191 -8.21 14.01 -11.92
C GLY A 191 -7.09 14.12 -12.95
N SER A 192 -6.58 15.33 -13.25
CA SER A 192 -5.43 15.48 -14.14
C SER A 192 -4.16 14.84 -13.56
N LEU A 193 -3.35 14.22 -14.43
CA LEU A 193 -2.14 13.50 -14.06
C LEU A 193 -0.90 14.33 -14.39
N THR A 194 0.00 14.49 -13.42
CA THR A 194 1.33 15.09 -13.61
C THR A 194 2.40 14.01 -13.44
N LEU A 195 3.19 13.76 -14.49
CA LEU A 195 4.24 12.76 -14.46
C LEU A 195 5.38 13.16 -13.51
N VAL A 196 5.73 12.26 -12.59
CA VAL A 196 6.95 12.34 -11.78
C VAL A 196 8.10 11.63 -12.49
N GLY A 197 7.86 10.40 -12.96
CA GLY A 197 8.83 9.58 -13.68
C GLY A 197 8.30 8.17 -13.94
N ASN A 198 9.16 7.24 -14.34
CA ASN A 198 8.78 5.85 -14.59
C ASN A 198 9.61 4.90 -13.71
N THR A 199 8.92 3.98 -13.04
CA THR A 199 9.48 3.01 -12.09
C THR A 199 10.06 1.76 -12.75
N GLY A 200 10.34 1.81 -14.06
CA GLY A 200 10.90 0.70 -14.82
C GLY A 200 9.89 -0.15 -15.59
N GLY A 201 8.69 0.36 -15.86
CA GLY A 201 7.69 -0.31 -16.71
C GLY A 201 6.83 -1.39 -16.03
N GLN A 202 6.87 -1.46 -14.69
CA GLN A 202 6.15 -2.45 -13.89
C GLN A 202 4.64 -2.19 -13.89
N PHE A 203 3.83 -3.26 -13.87
CA PHE A 203 2.40 -3.15 -13.61
C PHE A 203 2.15 -3.28 -12.10
N TRP A 204 1.73 -2.19 -11.49
CA TRP A 204 1.47 -2.11 -10.05
C TRP A 204 0.02 -2.44 -9.74
N LEU A 205 -0.17 -3.24 -8.68
CA LEU A 205 -1.49 -3.64 -8.18
C LEU A 205 -1.95 -2.69 -7.08
N ASP A 206 -1.10 -2.40 -6.09
CA ASP A 206 -1.42 -1.39 -5.07
C ASP A 206 -0.17 -0.68 -4.52
N LEU A 207 -0.38 0.46 -3.86
CA LEU A 207 0.61 1.35 -3.28
C LEU A 207 0.13 1.77 -1.89
N THR A 208 1.04 1.80 -0.91
CA THR A 208 0.77 2.42 0.38
C THR A 208 1.93 3.27 0.87
N ILE A 209 1.63 4.42 1.47
CA ILE A 209 2.53 5.46 1.92
C ILE A 209 2.42 5.52 3.45
N PRO A 210 3.52 5.23 4.18
CA PRO A 210 3.55 5.36 5.63
C PRO A 210 3.23 6.79 6.08
N THR A 211 2.22 6.93 6.92
CA THR A 211 1.81 8.21 7.53
C THR A 211 2.78 8.70 8.61
N ILE A 212 3.75 7.87 8.99
CA ILE A 212 4.89 8.21 9.85
C ILE A 212 6.15 8.02 9.01
N PRO A 213 7.09 8.98 8.97
CA PRO A 213 8.35 8.79 8.25
C PRO A 213 9.00 7.49 8.71
N ALA A 214 9.38 6.65 7.75
CA ALA A 214 10.11 5.41 8.04
C ALA A 214 11.26 5.75 9.00
N ALA A 215 11.31 5.10 10.16
CA ALA A 215 12.40 5.31 11.11
C ALA A 215 13.71 5.15 10.34
N PRO A 216 14.67 6.10 10.46
CA PRO A 216 15.94 5.97 9.78
C PRO A 216 16.54 4.61 10.13
N ALA A 217 17.10 3.91 9.13
CA ALA A 217 17.79 2.64 9.36
C ALA A 217 18.76 2.84 10.53
N VAL A 218 18.47 2.21 11.66
CA VAL A 218 19.31 2.33 12.86
C VAL A 218 20.65 1.70 12.49
N PRO A 219 21.75 2.47 12.39
CA PRO A 219 23.05 1.87 12.18
C PRO A 219 23.29 0.90 13.34
N GLU A 220 23.71 -0.33 13.04
CA GLU A 220 23.96 -1.32 14.09
C GLU A 220 24.81 -0.67 15.21
N PRO A 221 24.41 -0.79 16.48
CA PRO A 221 25.09 -0.10 17.57
C PRO A 221 26.58 -0.42 17.54
N SER A 222 27.42 0.61 17.68
CA SER A 222 28.86 0.48 17.89
C SER A 222 29.23 -0.49 19.04
N SER A 223 28.26 -0.89 19.86
CA SER A 223 28.28 -2.01 20.80
C SER A 223 28.76 -3.33 20.20
N LEU A 224 28.40 -3.69 18.96
CA LEU A 224 28.86 -4.93 18.32
C LEU A 224 30.34 -4.85 17.94
N LEU A 225 30.78 -3.67 17.49
CA LEU A 225 32.18 -3.39 17.19
C LEU A 225 33.03 -3.35 18.47
N LEU A 226 32.50 -2.76 19.55
CA LEU A 226 33.14 -2.72 20.87
C LEU A 226 33.23 -4.11 21.50
N LEU A 227 32.17 -4.93 21.42
CA LEU A 227 32.18 -6.32 21.88
C LEU A 227 33.17 -7.17 21.08
N GLY A 228 33.21 -7.01 19.75
CA GLY A 228 34.18 -7.66 18.87
C GLY A 228 35.63 -7.29 19.22
N SER A 229 35.92 -6.00 19.42
CA SER A 229 37.25 -5.54 19.81
C SER A 229 37.65 -5.97 21.24
N GLY A 230 36.69 -6.03 22.17
CA GLY A 230 36.91 -6.46 23.54
C GLY A 230 37.27 -7.95 23.63
N LEU A 231 36.57 -8.80 22.87
CA LEU A 231 36.87 -10.23 22.79
C LEU A 231 38.22 -10.50 22.12
N ALA A 232 38.56 -9.75 21.06
CA ALA A 232 39.88 -9.83 20.42
C ALA A 232 41.01 -9.39 21.36
N GLY A 233 40.81 -8.31 22.12
CA GLY A 233 41.74 -7.83 23.14
C GLY A 233 41.96 -8.85 24.27
N LEU A 234 40.88 -9.46 24.78
CA LEU A 234 40.94 -10.51 25.80
C LEU A 234 41.68 -11.77 25.31
N ALA A 235 41.45 -12.18 24.07
CA ALA A 235 42.14 -13.31 23.46
C ALA A 235 43.66 -13.03 23.29
N ALA A 236 44.02 -11.82 22.84
CA ALA A 236 45.42 -11.42 22.72
C ALA A 236 46.12 -11.32 24.09
N TRP A 237 45.43 -10.81 25.11
CA TRP A 237 45.94 -10.74 26.49
C TRP A 237 46.18 -12.14 27.08
N ARG A 238 45.22 -13.07 26.93
CA ARG A 238 45.40 -14.46 27.38
C ARG A 238 46.58 -15.16 26.72
N ARG A 239 46.80 -14.94 25.42
CA ARG A 239 47.95 -15.52 24.69
C ARG A 239 49.29 -15.01 25.21
N ARG A 240 49.36 -13.76 25.69
CA ARG A 240 50.60 -13.19 26.26
C ARG A 240 50.93 -13.68 27.65
N GLN A 241 49.95 -14.14 28.44
CA GLN A 241 50.22 -14.69 29.78
C GLN A 241 50.60 -16.17 29.77
N ALA A 242 50.34 -16.88 28.66
CA ALA A 242 50.64 -18.30 28.51
C ALA A 242 52.01 -18.59 27.85
N ALA A 243 52.79 -17.54 27.54
CA ALA A 243 54.14 -17.60 27.00
C ALA A 243 55.14 -17.03 28.00
#